data_AF-A0A7W0MF68-F1
#
_entry.id   AF-A0A7W0MF68-F1
#
_cell.length_a   1.000
_cell.length_b   1.000
_cell.length_c   1.000
_cell.angle_alpha   90.00
_cell.angle_beta   90.00
_cell.angle_gamma   90.00
#
_symmetry.space_group_name_H-M   'P 1'
#
loop_
_entity.id
_entity.type
_entity.pdbx_description
1 polymer ?
#
loop_
_entity_poly.entity_id
_entity_poly.type
_entity_poly.pdbx_seq_one_letter_code
_entity_poly.pdbx_strand_id
1 'polypeptide(L)'
;MDSEARMLANFSEVIAADSCDAALLSRVAWDQLPRHVGIIMDGNGRWAAQRGQPRVAGHRAGIEAVRAAVETGARLGLGALTLYAFSTENWKRPRFEVDALMRMLKRYLRLELEEIHRQNIRFQTIGRTGALADSVRREIQRAVERTAGNTGMVLSVALNYGGRAEIIDACRAALRRLRERGQDPEAISEEDIERELYTRGLPELDLLVRTSG
;
A
#
# COMPACT_ATOMS: atom_id res chain seq x y z
N MET A 1 -24.31 19.98 6.96
CA MET A 1 -22.97 20.46 6.60
C MET A 1 -22.60 19.76 5.31
N ASP A 2 -22.22 20.53 4.30
CA ASP A 2 -21.81 20.02 2.99
C ASP A 2 -20.65 19.03 3.14
N SER A 3 -20.63 17.93 2.39
CA SER A 3 -19.58 16.89 2.56
C SER A 3 -18.20 17.46 2.31
N GLU A 4 -18.09 18.40 1.37
CA GLU A 4 -16.88 19.15 1.04
C GLU A 4 -16.36 19.98 2.22
N ALA A 5 -17.23 20.73 2.92
CA ALA A 5 -16.82 21.55 4.06
C ALA A 5 -16.22 20.71 5.20
N ARG A 6 -16.74 19.49 5.41
CA ARG A 6 -16.18 18.54 6.36
C ARG A 6 -14.83 17.98 5.91
N MET A 7 -14.67 17.72 4.62
CA MET A 7 -13.40 17.23 4.08
C MET A 7 -12.30 18.29 4.13
N LEU A 8 -12.61 19.54 3.79
CA LEU A 8 -11.66 20.66 3.88
C LEU A 8 -11.19 20.92 5.31
N ALA A 9 -12.05 20.71 6.31
CA ALA A 9 -11.69 20.82 7.72
C ALA A 9 -10.60 19.81 8.15
N ASN A 10 -10.44 18.67 7.46
CA ASN A 10 -9.38 17.72 7.76
C ASN A 10 -7.97 18.24 7.41
N PHE A 11 -7.88 19.35 6.68
CA PHE A 11 -6.62 19.93 6.20
C PHE A 11 -6.27 21.28 6.83
N SER A 12 -7.18 21.90 7.59
CA SER A 12 -7.02 23.29 8.08
C SER A 12 -5.82 23.50 9.01
N GLU A 13 -5.38 22.45 9.70
CA GLU A 13 -4.21 22.50 10.61
C GLU A 13 -2.91 22.01 9.95
N VAL A 14 -2.98 21.50 8.72
CA VAL A 14 -1.87 20.80 8.05
C VAL A 14 -1.40 21.54 6.78
N ILE A 15 -2.31 22.23 6.10
CA ILE A 15 -2.01 22.99 4.88
C ILE A 15 -2.08 24.48 5.19
N ALA A 16 -0.97 25.19 4.97
CA ALA A 16 -0.94 26.64 5.07
C ALA A 16 -1.75 27.30 3.94
N ALA A 17 -2.54 28.33 4.26
CA ALA A 17 -3.51 28.93 3.34
C ALA A 17 -2.91 29.41 2.01
N ASP A 18 -1.68 29.92 2.03
CA ASP A 18 -0.99 30.47 0.84
C ASP A 18 0.00 29.49 0.19
N SER A 19 -0.15 28.18 0.45
CA SER A 19 0.76 27.16 -0.07
C SER A 19 0.33 26.60 -1.43
N CYS A 20 1.27 25.97 -2.13
CA CYS A 20 0.97 25.16 -3.32
C CYS A 20 -0.08 24.08 -3.02
N ASP A 21 -0.01 23.47 -1.84
CA ASP A 21 -0.93 22.41 -1.43
C ASP A 21 -2.34 22.95 -1.21
N ALA A 22 -2.51 24.18 -0.72
CA ALA A 22 -3.82 24.83 -0.65
C ALA A 22 -4.42 25.05 -2.05
N ALA A 23 -3.59 25.49 -3.00
CA ALA A 23 -4.01 25.65 -4.39
C ALA A 23 -4.40 24.31 -5.04
N LEU A 24 -3.68 23.22 -4.74
CA LEU A 24 -4.03 21.87 -5.21
C LEU A 24 -5.32 21.35 -4.56
N LEU A 25 -5.47 21.51 -3.25
CA LEU A 25 -6.66 21.07 -2.51
C LEU A 25 -7.93 21.75 -3.02
N SER A 26 -7.86 23.04 -3.36
CA SER A 26 -8.99 23.80 -3.93
C SER A 26 -9.48 23.29 -5.29
N ARG A 27 -8.69 22.44 -5.97
CA ARG A 27 -9.00 21.85 -7.28
C ARG A 27 -9.47 20.41 -7.18
N VAL A 28 -9.52 19.84 -5.98
CA VAL A 28 -9.99 18.45 -5.79
C VAL A 28 -11.50 18.40 -6.04
N ALA A 29 -11.91 17.60 -7.03
CA ALA A 29 -13.30 17.26 -7.24
C ALA A 29 -13.71 16.14 -6.27
N TRP A 30 -14.32 16.51 -5.14
CA TRP A 30 -14.63 15.59 -4.04
C TRP A 30 -15.63 14.49 -4.41
N ASP A 31 -16.51 14.75 -5.37
CA ASP A 31 -17.47 13.80 -5.93
C ASP A 31 -16.83 12.77 -6.87
N GLN A 32 -15.59 13.02 -7.32
CA GLN A 32 -14.83 12.19 -8.26
C GLN A 32 -13.55 11.63 -7.64
N LEU A 33 -13.47 11.62 -6.30
CA LEU A 33 -12.29 11.12 -5.60
C LEU A 33 -12.14 9.60 -5.86
N PRO A 34 -10.94 9.12 -6.23
CA PRO A 34 -10.71 7.68 -6.39
C PRO A 34 -10.94 6.96 -5.06
N ARG A 35 -11.60 5.81 -5.10
CA ARG A 35 -11.80 4.96 -3.93
C ARG A 35 -10.55 4.15 -3.60
N HIS A 36 -9.78 3.77 -4.61
CA HIS A 36 -8.51 3.07 -4.43
C HIS A 36 -7.40 3.68 -5.28
N VAL A 37 -6.33 4.07 -4.60
CA VAL A 37 -5.10 4.57 -5.24
C VAL A 37 -3.97 3.58 -5.05
N GLY A 38 -3.24 3.28 -6.12
CA GLY A 38 -2.02 2.48 -6.11
C GLY A 38 -0.81 3.38 -6.38
N ILE A 39 0.27 3.23 -5.64
CA ILE A 39 1.50 4.01 -5.81
C ILE A 39 2.70 3.09 -6.02
N ILE A 40 3.35 3.23 -7.17
CA ILE A 40 4.65 2.64 -7.49
C ILE A 40 5.74 3.69 -7.19
N MET A 41 6.42 3.49 -6.07
CA MET A 41 7.41 4.43 -5.52
C MET A 41 8.81 4.18 -6.08
N ASP A 42 8.98 4.42 -7.39
CA ASP A 42 10.28 4.32 -8.04
C ASP A 42 11.08 5.64 -7.94
N GLY A 43 12.39 5.57 -8.19
CA GLY A 43 13.28 6.73 -8.27
C GLY A 43 14.20 6.90 -7.07
N ASN A 44 14.00 6.18 -5.95
CA ASN A 44 14.82 6.29 -4.74
C ASN A 44 16.33 6.16 -5.02
N GLY A 45 16.72 5.15 -5.80
CA GLY A 45 18.12 4.96 -6.19
C GLY A 45 18.67 6.05 -7.11
N ARG A 46 17.85 6.55 -8.04
CA ARG A 46 18.23 7.64 -8.97
C ARG A 46 18.40 8.97 -8.22
N TRP A 47 17.47 9.26 -7.31
CA TRP A 47 17.51 10.42 -6.43
C TRP A 47 18.79 10.46 -5.59
N ALA A 48 19.20 9.31 -5.03
CA ALA A 48 20.42 9.19 -4.25
C ALA A 48 21.67 9.39 -5.12
N ALA A 49 21.71 8.77 -6.30
CA ALA A 49 22.82 8.88 -7.25
C ALA A 49 23.05 10.33 -7.71
N GLN A 50 21.98 11.07 -8.05
CA GLN A 50 22.05 12.49 -8.42
C GLN A 50 22.63 13.39 -7.32
N ARG A 51 22.64 12.92 -6.06
CA ARG A 51 23.15 13.64 -4.89
C ARG A 51 24.49 13.08 -4.39
N GLY A 52 25.10 12.15 -5.13
CA GLY A 52 26.32 11.47 -4.71
C GLY A 52 26.15 10.61 -3.44
N GLN A 53 24.91 10.20 -3.12
CA GLN A 53 24.59 9.45 -1.92
C GLN A 53 24.40 7.96 -2.20
N PRO A 54 24.64 7.07 -1.20
CA PRO A 54 24.28 5.66 -1.30
C PRO A 54 22.77 5.46 -1.52
N ARG A 55 22.37 4.44 -2.28
CA ARG A 55 20.95 4.11 -2.58
C ARG A 55 20.06 4.04 -1.34
N VAL A 56 20.59 3.56 -0.22
CA VAL A 56 19.89 3.47 1.07
C VAL A 56 19.42 4.85 1.57
N ALA A 57 20.15 5.92 1.28
CA ALA A 57 19.74 7.27 1.64
C ALA A 57 18.47 7.70 0.89
N GLY A 58 18.34 7.33 -0.39
CA GLY A 58 17.13 7.55 -1.17
C GLY A 58 15.93 6.78 -0.61
N HIS A 59 16.13 5.52 -0.21
CA HIS A 59 15.07 4.76 0.46
C HIS A 59 14.64 5.37 1.80
N ARG A 60 15.57 6.00 2.53
CA ARG A 60 15.25 6.74 3.76
C ARG A 60 14.43 7.99 3.46
N ALA A 61 14.77 8.74 2.43
CA ALA A 61 13.96 9.89 1.98
C ALA A 61 12.56 9.45 1.52
N GLY A 62 12.45 8.27 0.92
CA GLY A 62 11.16 7.67 0.54
C GLY A 62 10.22 7.38 1.72
N ILE A 63 10.73 7.24 2.95
CA ILE A 63 9.87 7.03 4.14
C ILE A 63 8.99 8.24 4.40
N GLU A 64 9.53 9.46 4.31
CA GLU A 64 8.74 10.67 4.52
C GLU A 64 7.67 10.84 3.42
N ALA A 65 8.02 10.50 2.18
CA ALA A 65 7.06 10.51 1.07
C ALA A 65 5.93 9.47 1.27
N VAL A 66 6.26 8.27 1.77
CA VAL A 66 5.28 7.25 2.16
C VAL A 66 4.35 7.79 3.24
N ARG A 67 4.91 8.35 4.32
CA ARG A 67 4.11 8.91 5.41
C ARG A 67 3.15 9.98 4.88
N ALA A 68 3.65 10.94 4.11
CA ALA A 68 2.82 12.00 3.53
C ALA A 68 1.69 11.43 2.66
N ALA A 69 1.95 10.43 1.83
CA ALA A 69 0.93 9.77 1.00
C ALA A 69 -0.13 9.05 1.83
N VAL A 70 0.28 8.32 2.87
CA VAL A 70 -0.63 7.59 3.77
C VAL A 70 -1.53 8.54 4.53
N GLU A 71 -0.95 9.57 5.18
CA GLU A 71 -1.73 10.51 5.96
C GLU A 71 -2.68 11.33 5.06
N THR A 72 -2.22 11.73 3.87
CA THR A 72 -3.06 12.45 2.91
C THR A 72 -4.21 11.57 2.43
N GLY A 73 -3.95 10.31 2.08
CA GLY A 73 -4.99 9.36 1.69
C GLY A 73 -6.03 9.15 2.78
N ALA A 74 -5.61 9.07 4.04
CA ALA A 74 -6.50 8.97 5.18
C ALA A 74 -7.35 10.25 5.35
N ARG A 75 -6.75 11.44 5.26
CA ARG A 75 -7.45 12.74 5.38
C ARG A 75 -8.44 12.98 4.24
N LEU A 76 -8.09 12.55 3.03
CA LEU A 76 -8.97 12.56 1.85
C LEU A 76 -10.14 11.56 1.98
N GLY A 77 -10.03 10.57 2.88
CA GLY A 77 -11.06 9.54 3.05
C GLY A 77 -11.07 8.50 1.95
N LEU A 78 -9.90 8.16 1.38
CA LEU A 78 -9.79 7.06 0.40
C LEU A 78 -10.28 5.74 1.02
N GLY A 79 -10.88 4.88 0.20
CA GLY A 79 -11.26 3.53 0.61
C GLY A 79 -10.03 2.63 0.80
N ALA A 80 -9.07 2.72 -0.12
CA ALA A 80 -7.82 1.97 -0.06
C ALA A 80 -6.63 2.75 -0.66
N LEU A 81 -5.45 2.49 -0.10
CA LEU A 81 -4.17 2.93 -0.63
C LEU A 81 -3.23 1.72 -0.72
N THR A 82 -2.82 1.37 -1.93
CA THR A 82 -1.83 0.31 -2.17
C THR A 82 -0.46 0.90 -2.45
N LEU A 83 0.54 0.53 -1.64
CA LEU A 83 1.93 0.96 -1.83
C LEU A 83 2.78 -0.20 -2.34
N TYR A 84 3.41 -0.01 -3.51
CA TYR A 84 4.33 -1.01 -4.06
C TYR A 84 5.72 -0.87 -3.41
N ALA A 85 5.92 -1.58 -2.31
CA ALA A 85 7.13 -1.45 -1.49
C ALA A 85 8.26 -2.42 -1.88
N PHE A 86 7.94 -3.67 -2.24
CA PHE A 86 8.95 -4.67 -2.58
C PHE A 86 8.43 -5.69 -3.59
N SER A 87 9.07 -5.78 -4.77
CA SER A 87 8.69 -6.71 -5.84
C SER A 87 9.45 -8.04 -5.80
N THR A 88 8.91 -9.06 -6.47
CA THR A 88 9.61 -10.35 -6.66
C THR A 88 10.96 -10.19 -7.37
N GLU A 89 11.12 -9.18 -8.22
CA GLU A 89 12.36 -8.89 -8.94
C GLU A 89 13.42 -8.26 -8.02
N ASN A 90 13.03 -7.72 -6.86
CA ASN A 90 13.97 -7.12 -5.93
C ASN A 90 14.90 -8.15 -5.27
N TRP A 91 14.55 -9.44 -5.32
CA TRP A 91 15.47 -10.52 -4.91
C TRP A 91 16.72 -10.63 -5.78
N LYS A 92 16.71 -10.07 -7.00
CA LYS A 92 17.89 -10.02 -7.88
C LYS A 92 18.90 -8.95 -7.45
N ARG A 93 18.55 -8.08 -6.48
CA ARG A 93 19.45 -7.04 -5.96
C ARG A 93 20.49 -7.65 -5.01
N PRO A 94 21.61 -6.96 -4.75
CA PRO A 94 22.58 -7.39 -3.76
C PRO A 94 21.94 -7.60 -2.37
N ARG A 95 22.35 -8.67 -1.68
CA ARG A 95 21.77 -9.08 -0.39
C ARG A 95 21.73 -7.95 0.65
N PHE A 96 22.78 -7.15 0.73
CA PHE A 96 22.85 -6.02 1.67
C PHE A 96 21.76 -4.96 1.41
N GLU A 97 21.34 -4.76 0.15
CA GLU A 97 20.26 -3.82 -0.20
C GLU A 97 18.91 -4.38 0.23
N VAL A 98 18.67 -5.67 -0.03
CA VAL A 98 17.47 -6.38 0.45
C VAL A 98 17.38 -6.31 1.97
N ASP A 99 18.47 -6.59 2.69
CA ASP A 99 18.52 -6.54 4.15
C ASP A 99 18.30 -5.11 4.70
N ALA A 100 18.76 -4.08 3.99
CA ALA A 100 18.48 -2.70 4.33
C ALA A 100 17.00 -2.36 4.16
N LEU A 101 16.38 -2.78 3.05
CA LEU A 101 14.94 -2.58 2.79
C LEU A 101 14.08 -3.24 3.88
N MET A 102 14.38 -4.49 4.23
CA MET A 102 13.65 -5.20 5.29
C MET A 102 13.83 -4.55 6.67
N ARG A 103 15.01 -4.01 6.98
CA ARG A 103 15.22 -3.22 8.21
C ARG A 103 14.42 -1.93 8.21
N MET A 104 14.34 -1.23 7.08
CA MET A 104 13.55 0.00 6.94
C MET A 104 12.05 -0.28 7.09
N LEU A 105 11.54 -1.34 6.47
CA LEU A 105 10.14 -1.77 6.63
C LEU A 105 9.80 -2.04 8.09
N LYS A 106 10.62 -2.84 8.80
CA LYS A 106 10.42 -3.10 10.24
C LYS A 106 10.42 -1.82 11.06
N ARG A 107 11.33 -0.90 10.77
CA ARG A 107 11.43 0.38 11.48
C ARG A 107 10.19 1.23 11.23
N TYR A 108 9.75 1.34 9.98
CA TYR A 108 8.53 2.05 9.61
C TYR A 108 7.32 1.49 10.37
N LEU A 109 7.07 0.18 10.29
CA LEU A 109 5.95 -0.43 11.00
C LEU A 109 6.00 -0.17 12.51
N ARG A 110 7.18 -0.23 13.14
CA ARG A 110 7.31 0.04 14.58
C ARG A 110 7.03 1.50 14.97
N LEU A 111 7.44 2.45 14.14
CA LEU A 111 7.31 3.88 14.43
C LEU A 111 5.93 4.41 14.06
N GLU A 112 5.38 3.95 12.94
CA GLU A 112 4.12 4.47 12.39
C GLU A 112 2.88 3.73 12.87
N LEU A 113 3.00 2.53 13.45
CA LEU A 113 1.82 1.72 13.77
C LEU A 113 0.80 2.46 14.66
N GLU A 114 1.27 3.21 15.65
CA GLU A 114 0.37 3.96 16.53
C GLU A 114 -0.29 5.15 15.81
N GLU A 115 0.39 5.77 14.85
CA GLU A 115 -0.21 6.81 13.99
C GLU A 115 -1.23 6.20 13.02
N ILE A 116 -0.85 5.11 12.33
CA ILE A 116 -1.75 4.34 11.45
C ILE A 116 -3.02 3.95 12.21
N HIS A 117 -2.87 3.44 13.44
CA HIS A 117 -4.01 3.06 14.25
C HIS A 117 -4.87 4.27 14.64
N ARG A 118 -4.25 5.36 15.11
CA ARG A 118 -4.92 6.62 15.48
C ARG A 118 -5.68 7.25 14.31
N GLN A 119 -5.17 7.14 13.09
CA GLN A 119 -5.84 7.61 11.87
C GLN A 119 -6.96 6.67 11.37
N ASN A 120 -7.33 5.66 12.17
CA ASN A 120 -8.34 4.66 11.82
C ASN A 120 -8.02 3.92 10.51
N ILE A 121 -6.73 3.71 10.21
CA ILE A 121 -6.29 3.00 9.01
C ILE A 121 -6.22 1.50 9.31
N ARG A 122 -6.80 0.66 8.46
CA ARG A 122 -6.67 -0.80 8.54
C ARG A 122 -5.48 -1.25 7.71
N PHE A 123 -4.50 -1.89 8.34
CA PHE A 123 -3.29 -2.35 7.64
C PHE A 123 -3.43 -3.78 7.13
N GLN A 124 -2.97 -4.01 5.90
CA GLN A 124 -2.77 -5.34 5.34
C GLN A 124 -1.56 -5.40 4.42
N THR A 125 -1.17 -6.61 4.02
CA THR A 125 -0.11 -6.83 3.03
C THR A 125 -0.61 -7.70 1.90
N ILE A 126 -0.14 -7.43 0.68
CA ILE A 126 -0.34 -8.29 -0.50
C ILE A 126 1.01 -8.84 -0.98
N GLY A 127 1.02 -10.04 -1.55
CA GLY A 127 2.24 -10.73 -1.98
C GLY A 127 2.67 -11.89 -1.07
N ARG A 128 3.76 -12.57 -1.46
CA ARG A 128 4.21 -13.80 -0.82
C ARG A 128 5.10 -13.51 0.39
N THR A 129 4.50 -13.09 1.50
CA THR A 129 5.20 -12.72 2.74
C THR A 129 5.86 -13.91 3.45
N GLY A 130 5.50 -15.15 3.10
CA GLY A 130 6.11 -16.36 3.65
C GLY A 130 7.62 -16.48 3.43
N ALA A 131 8.16 -15.85 2.37
CA ALA A 131 9.59 -15.81 2.07
C ALA A 131 10.36 -14.73 2.86
N LEU A 132 9.67 -13.88 3.61
CA LEU A 132 10.30 -12.85 4.42
C LEU A 132 10.82 -13.44 5.73
N ALA A 133 11.90 -12.86 6.26
CA ALA A 133 12.45 -13.26 7.55
C ALA A 133 11.42 -13.16 8.67
N ASP A 134 11.46 -14.07 9.64
CA ASP A 134 10.52 -14.13 10.78
C ASP A 134 10.35 -12.82 11.51
N SER A 135 11.47 -12.09 11.69
CA SER A 135 11.43 -10.78 12.34
C SER A 135 10.59 -9.76 11.58
N VAL A 136 10.48 -9.84 10.26
CA VAL A 136 9.63 -8.97 9.43
C VAL A 136 8.18 -9.43 9.52
N ARG A 137 7.95 -10.74 9.39
CA ARG A 137 6.60 -11.34 9.49
C ARG A 137 5.92 -11.02 10.83
N ARG A 138 6.66 -11.02 11.94
CA ARG A 138 6.15 -10.64 13.26
C ARG A 138 5.68 -9.19 13.33
N GLU A 139 6.43 -8.24 12.73
CA GLU A 139 6.00 -6.83 12.72
C GLU A 139 4.77 -6.61 11.82
N ILE A 140 4.71 -7.31 10.68
CA ILE A 140 3.53 -7.30 9.81
C ILE A 140 2.31 -7.81 10.58
N GLN A 141 2.43 -8.97 11.23
CA GLN A 141 1.34 -9.57 11.98
C GLN A 141 0.86 -8.64 13.11
N ARG A 142 1.79 -8.05 13.87
CA ARG A 142 1.48 -7.05 14.90
C ARG A 142 0.69 -5.87 14.33
N ALA A 143 1.08 -5.37 13.16
CA ALA A 143 0.38 -4.25 12.51
C ALA A 143 -1.03 -4.62 12.05
N VAL A 144 -1.20 -5.81 11.46
CA VAL A 144 -2.50 -6.34 11.04
C VAL A 144 -3.43 -6.50 12.26
N GLU A 145 -2.96 -7.14 13.33
CA GLU A 145 -3.74 -7.37 14.54
C GLU A 145 -4.13 -6.06 15.23
N ARG A 146 -3.17 -5.13 15.37
CA ARG A 146 -3.41 -3.83 16.02
C ARG A 146 -4.46 -2.99 15.29
N THR A 147 -4.56 -3.13 13.97
CA THR A 147 -5.45 -2.32 13.13
C THR A 147 -6.67 -3.09 12.63
N ALA A 148 -6.89 -4.33 13.08
CA ALA A 148 -7.95 -5.20 12.57
C ALA A 148 -9.36 -4.63 12.78
N GLY A 149 -9.58 -3.87 13.86
CA GLY A 149 -10.85 -3.21 14.18
C GLY A 149 -11.07 -1.86 13.50
N ASN A 150 -10.09 -1.36 12.75
CA ASN A 150 -10.19 -0.06 12.10
C ASN A 150 -11.12 -0.13 10.88
N THR A 151 -11.87 0.95 10.66
CA THR A 151 -12.94 1.05 9.66
C THR A 151 -12.70 2.12 8.60
N GLY A 152 -11.61 2.88 8.71
CA GLY A 152 -11.22 3.89 7.72
C GLY A 152 -10.47 3.26 6.54
N MET A 153 -9.59 4.06 5.93
CA MET A 153 -8.82 3.65 4.76
C MET A 153 -8.07 2.33 4.99
N VAL A 154 -8.09 1.42 4.01
CA VAL A 154 -7.23 0.24 4.02
C VAL A 154 -5.86 0.58 3.43
N LEU A 155 -4.80 0.49 4.23
CA LEU A 155 -3.42 0.57 3.77
C LEU A 155 -2.92 -0.83 3.40
N SER A 156 -2.76 -1.07 2.10
CA SER A 156 -2.27 -2.33 1.54
C SER A 156 -0.81 -2.18 1.10
N VAL A 157 0.11 -2.91 1.71
CA VAL A 157 1.54 -2.84 1.33
C VAL A 157 1.94 -4.07 0.54
N ALA A 158 2.38 -3.86 -0.70
CA ALA A 158 2.81 -4.93 -1.58
C ALA A 158 4.25 -5.37 -1.26
N LEU A 159 4.38 -6.57 -0.71
CA LEU A 159 5.63 -7.14 -0.23
C LEU A 159 5.89 -8.50 -0.86
N ASN A 160 7.02 -8.62 -1.54
CA ASN A 160 7.33 -9.78 -2.37
C ASN A 160 6.16 -10.07 -3.34
N TYR A 161 5.65 -9.00 -3.94
CA TYR A 161 4.47 -9.01 -4.78
C TYR A 161 4.86 -8.97 -6.27
N GLY A 162 4.11 -9.71 -7.07
CA GLY A 162 4.11 -9.62 -8.52
C GLY A 162 2.76 -10.10 -9.06
N GLY A 163 2.12 -9.33 -9.94
CA GLY A 163 0.75 -9.61 -10.39
C GLY A 163 0.59 -10.98 -11.06
N ARG A 164 1.59 -11.44 -11.82
CA ARG A 164 1.58 -12.81 -12.38
C ARG A 164 1.61 -13.88 -11.29
N ALA A 165 2.34 -13.65 -10.20
CA ALA A 165 2.42 -14.59 -9.09
C ALA A 165 1.09 -14.65 -8.32
N GLU A 166 0.43 -13.50 -8.14
CA GLU A 166 -0.91 -13.42 -7.55
C GLU A 166 -1.95 -14.16 -8.38
N ILE A 167 -2.02 -13.90 -9.70
CA ILE A 167 -2.96 -14.60 -10.60
C ILE A 167 -2.78 -16.12 -10.49
N ILE A 168 -1.53 -16.60 -10.52
CA ILE A 168 -1.24 -18.04 -10.37
C ILE A 168 -1.73 -18.57 -9.02
N ASP A 169 -1.53 -17.82 -7.94
CA ASP A 169 -1.94 -18.24 -6.60
C ASP A 169 -3.46 -18.24 -6.45
N ALA A 170 -4.15 -17.23 -6.99
CA ALA A 170 -5.61 -17.12 -7.01
C ALA A 170 -6.25 -18.27 -7.82
N CYS A 171 -5.79 -18.53 -9.05
CA CYS A 171 -6.29 -19.64 -9.86
C CYS A 171 -6.09 -21.00 -9.16
N ARG A 172 -4.94 -21.21 -8.52
CA ARG A 172 -4.68 -22.45 -7.76
C ARG A 172 -5.61 -22.60 -6.56
N ALA A 173 -5.89 -21.52 -5.84
CA ALA A 173 -6.80 -21.53 -4.70
C ALA A 173 -8.25 -21.78 -5.15
N ALA A 174 -8.70 -21.10 -6.20
CA ALA A 174 -10.04 -21.27 -6.78
C ALA A 174 -10.29 -22.72 -7.23
N LEU A 175 -9.36 -23.30 -7.98
CA LEU A 175 -9.46 -24.69 -8.45
C LEU A 175 -9.46 -25.71 -7.29
N ARG A 176 -8.68 -25.48 -6.23
CA ARG A 176 -8.73 -26.33 -5.03
C ARG A 176 -10.11 -26.28 -4.38
N ARG A 177 -10.69 -25.08 -4.25
CA ARG A 177 -12.00 -24.87 -3.65
C ARG A 177 -13.13 -25.51 -4.46
N LEU A 178 -13.09 -25.41 -5.79
CA LEU A 178 -14.03 -26.10 -6.69
C LEU A 178 -13.94 -27.62 -6.50
N ARG A 179 -12.71 -28.15 -6.47
CA ARG A 179 -12.49 -29.59 -6.26
C ARG A 179 -12.99 -30.06 -4.89
N GLU A 180 -12.79 -29.29 -3.82
CA GLU A 180 -13.30 -29.59 -2.48
C GLU A 180 -14.84 -29.61 -2.43
N ARG A 181 -15.51 -28.86 -3.32
CA ARG A 181 -16.96 -28.86 -3.50
C ARG A 181 -17.47 -29.91 -4.50
N GLY A 182 -16.57 -30.69 -5.11
CA GLY A 182 -16.92 -31.66 -6.15
C GLY A 182 -17.39 -31.04 -7.46
N GLN A 183 -17.00 -29.79 -7.74
CA GLN A 183 -17.36 -29.07 -8.97
C GLN A 183 -16.31 -29.30 -10.08
N ASP A 184 -16.75 -29.20 -11.33
CA ASP A 184 -15.88 -29.26 -12.51
C ASP A 184 -14.90 -28.07 -12.53
N PRO A 185 -13.59 -28.29 -12.72
CA PRO A 185 -12.61 -27.22 -12.94
C PRO A 185 -12.99 -26.22 -14.04
N GLU A 186 -13.68 -26.67 -15.09
CA GLU A 186 -14.12 -25.82 -16.20
C GLU A 186 -15.27 -24.87 -15.79
N ALA A 187 -15.86 -25.06 -14.61
CA ALA A 187 -16.88 -24.16 -14.06
C ALA A 187 -16.27 -22.92 -13.35
N ILE A 188 -14.94 -22.76 -13.36
CA ILE A 188 -14.28 -21.61 -12.75
C ILE A 188 -14.76 -20.30 -13.38
N SER A 189 -15.08 -19.32 -12.53
CA SER A 189 -15.54 -18.00 -12.95
C SER A 189 -14.55 -16.89 -12.57
N GLU A 190 -14.75 -15.69 -13.12
CA GLU A 190 -14.02 -14.49 -12.70
C GLU A 190 -14.23 -14.21 -11.20
N GLU A 191 -15.44 -14.43 -10.69
CA GLU A 191 -15.78 -14.25 -9.28
C GLU A 191 -14.98 -15.21 -8.37
N ASP A 192 -14.77 -16.46 -8.81
CA ASP A 192 -13.94 -17.42 -8.07
C ASP A 192 -12.48 -16.95 -8.00
N ILE A 193 -11.96 -16.32 -9.04
CA ILE A 193 -10.60 -15.76 -9.05
C ILE A 193 -10.53 -14.53 -8.16
N GLU A 194 -11.46 -13.59 -8.30
CA GLU A 194 -11.52 -12.34 -7.53
C GLU A 194 -11.53 -12.60 -6.01
N ARG A 195 -12.29 -13.61 -5.57
CA ARG A 195 -12.36 -14.05 -4.17
C ARG A 195 -11.02 -14.54 -3.61
N GLU A 196 -10.12 -14.98 -4.48
CA GLU A 196 -8.83 -15.56 -4.09
C GLU A 196 -7.64 -14.63 -4.38
N LEU A 197 -7.87 -13.45 -4.99
CA LEU A 197 -6.86 -12.39 -5.09
C LEU A 197 -6.44 -11.90 -3.69
N TYR A 198 -5.20 -11.40 -3.58
CA TYR A 198 -4.74 -10.79 -2.34
C TYR A 198 -5.48 -9.48 -2.04
N THR A 199 -5.99 -8.82 -3.08
CA THR A 199 -6.77 -7.57 -3.01
C THR A 199 -8.26 -7.79 -2.73
N ARG A 200 -8.72 -9.03 -2.50
CA ARG A 200 -10.14 -9.33 -2.25
C ARG A 200 -10.75 -8.39 -1.20
N GLY A 201 -11.92 -7.84 -1.51
CA GLY A 201 -12.63 -6.92 -0.62
C GLY A 201 -12.09 -5.48 -0.58
N LEU A 202 -11.02 -5.16 -1.32
CA LEU A 202 -10.66 -3.79 -1.62
C LEU A 202 -11.54 -3.25 -2.75
N PRO A 203 -11.76 -1.92 -2.85
CA PRO A 203 -12.32 -1.33 -4.05
C PRO A 203 -11.42 -1.58 -5.26
N GLU A 204 -12.00 -1.57 -6.46
CA GLU A 204 -11.25 -1.59 -7.73
C GLU A 204 -10.25 -0.44 -7.80
N LEU A 205 -9.11 -0.68 -8.44
CA LEU A 205 -8.04 0.31 -8.56
C LEU A 205 -8.44 1.43 -9.54
N ASP A 206 -8.79 2.60 -9.02
CA ASP A 206 -9.22 3.75 -9.81
C ASP A 206 -8.06 4.58 -10.36
N LEU A 207 -6.96 4.68 -9.58
CA LEU A 207 -5.81 5.50 -9.94
C LEU A 207 -4.49 4.79 -9.63
N LEU A 208 -3.63 4.65 -10.64
CA LEU A 208 -2.26 4.17 -10.49
C LEU A 208 -1.26 5.32 -10.70
N VAL A 209 -0.53 5.67 -9.64
CA VAL A 209 0.54 6.66 -9.69
C VAL A 209 1.87 5.92 -9.77
N ARG A 210 2.67 6.23 -10.79
CA ARG A 210 4.06 5.77 -10.88
C ARG A 210 4.99 6.97 -10.89
N THR A 211 5.86 7.07 -9.89
CA THR A 211 6.84 8.15 -9.83
C THR A 211 8.01 7.87 -10.77
N SER A 212 8.81 8.92 -11.03
CA SER A 212 10.15 8.87 -11.60
C SER A 212 10.31 8.62 -13.12
N GLY A 213 9.21 8.72 -13.88
CA GLY A 213 9.21 8.66 -15.35
C GLY A 213 9.28 7.23 -15.86
#